data_AF-A0A2M7SDQ8-F1
#
_entry.id   AF-A0A2M7SDQ8-F1
#
_cell.length_a   1.000
_cell.length_b   1.000
_cell.length_c   1.000
_cell.angle_alpha   90.00
_cell.angle_beta   90.00
_cell.angle_gamma   90.00
#
_symmetry.space_group_name_H-M   'P 1'
#
loop_
_entity.id
_entity.type
_entity.pdbx_description
1 polymer ?
#
loop_
_entity_poly.entity_id
_entity_poly.type
_entity_poly.pdbx_seq_one_letter_code
_entity_poly.pdbx_strand_id
1 'polypeptide(L)' 'MKKEFRNKKLGIYQNGSSLPRCYWRKCGRKKAPSVLIKCGDCDEKVEIYYDKYGIEINGINASVEWWKGFFDYIFNKSQ' A
#
# COMPACT_ATOMS: atom_id res chain seq x y z
N MET A 1 16.62 11.76 -9.12
CA MET A 1 15.61 12.77 -8.73
C MET A 1 14.63 12.12 -7.76
N LYS A 2 14.77 12.36 -6.44
CA LYS A 2 13.83 11.82 -5.44
C LYS A 2 12.50 12.55 -5.64
N LYS A 3 11.52 11.93 -6.29
CA LYS A 3 10.14 12.42 -6.27
C LYS A 3 9.68 12.28 -4.83
N GLU A 4 9.87 13.33 -4.04
CA GLU A 4 9.14 13.50 -2.79
C GLU A 4 7.67 13.40 -3.16
N PHE A 5 7.01 12.34 -2.72
CA PHE A 5 5.55 12.24 -2.72
C PHE A 5 5.04 13.41 -1.87
N ARG A 6 4.89 14.59 -2.47
CA ARG A 6 4.46 15.80 -1.77
C ARG A 6 3.02 15.58 -1.32
N ASN A 7 2.88 15.51 0.00
CA ASN A 7 1.71 15.05 0.73
C ASN A 7 0.57 16.09 0.75
N LYS A 8 -0.05 16.36 -0.40
CA LYS A 8 -1.33 17.10 -0.50
C LYS A 8 -2.37 16.21 -1.20
N LYS A 9 -3.68 16.46 -1.03
CA LYS A 9 -4.66 15.94 -1.99
C LYS A 9 -4.29 16.58 -3.33
N LEU A 10 -3.65 15.79 -4.19
CA LEU A 10 -3.04 16.33 -5.41
C LEU A 10 -4.06 16.33 -6.55
N GLY A 11 -5.10 15.48 -6.50
CA GLY A 11 -6.03 15.30 -7.62
C GLY A 11 -5.30 14.97 -8.93
N ILE A 12 -4.11 14.35 -8.84
CA ILE A 12 -3.35 13.95 -10.02
C ILE A 12 -3.85 12.58 -10.45
N TYR A 13 -4.33 12.53 -11.69
CA TYR A 13 -4.81 11.30 -12.31
C TYR A 13 -3.79 10.84 -13.36
N GLN A 14 -3.46 9.56 -13.34
CA GLN A 14 -2.68 8.89 -14.36
C GLN A 14 -3.53 7.76 -14.94
N ASN A 15 -3.73 7.76 -16.26
CA ASN A 15 -4.58 6.78 -16.96
C ASN A 15 -6.00 6.68 -16.35
N GLY A 16 -6.60 7.81 -15.98
CA GLY A 16 -7.94 7.86 -15.39
C GLY A 16 -8.03 7.44 -13.91
N SER A 17 -6.92 7.04 -13.28
CA SER A 17 -6.87 6.65 -11.87
C SER A 17 -6.11 7.68 -11.03
N SER A 18 -6.61 8.02 -9.84
CA SER A 18 -5.90 8.95 -8.96
C SER A 18 -4.61 8.31 -8.43
N LEU A 19 -3.53 9.09 -8.38
CA LEU A 19 -2.24 8.59 -7.89
C LEU A 19 -2.29 8.45 -6.35
N PRO A 20 -2.04 7.25 -5.81
CA PRO A 20 -2.06 7.04 -4.37
C PRO A 20 -0.88 7.73 -3.68
N ARG A 21 -1.07 8.08 -2.39
CA ARG A 21 -0.05 8.64 -1.51
C ARG A 21 0.44 7.60 -0.53
N CYS A 22 1.74 7.35 -0.48
CA CYS A 22 2.35 6.33 0.36
C CYS A 22 3.13 6.94 1.54
N TYR A 23 2.92 6.40 2.73
CA TYR A 23 3.59 6.81 3.97
C TYR A 23 4.20 5.60 4.67
N TRP A 24 5.52 5.54 4.73
CA TRP A 24 6.25 4.51 5.47
C TRP A 24 6.30 4.89 6.94
N ARG A 25 5.72 4.02 7.78
CA ARG A 25 5.68 4.17 9.23
C ARG A 25 6.62 3.17 9.84
N LYS A 26 7.59 3.68 10.59
CA LYS A 26 8.48 2.84 11.39
C LYS A 26 7.68 2.19 12.53
N CYS A 27 8.16 1.04 12.99
CA CYS A 27 7.67 0.40 14.21
C CYS A 27 7.63 1.43 15.36
N GLY A 28 6.52 1.49 16.09
CA GLY A 28 6.36 2.36 17.24
C GLY A 28 5.69 1.62 18.37
N ARG A 29 6.30 1.58 19.56
CA ARG A 29 5.83 0.87 20.78
C ARG A 29 5.05 -0.43 20.52
N LYS A 30 3.72 -0.33 20.35
CA LYS A 30 2.77 -1.46 20.21
C LYS A 30 2.32 -1.75 18.76
N LYS A 31 2.89 -1.09 17.75
CA LYS A 31 2.49 -1.25 16.35
C LYS A 31 3.66 -1.72 15.50
N ALA A 32 3.40 -2.77 14.72
CA ALA A 32 4.28 -3.24 13.65
C ALA A 32 4.58 -2.11 12.65
N PRO A 33 5.73 -2.14 11.96
CA PRO A 33 5.97 -1.22 10.86
C PRO A 33 4.89 -1.39 9.78
N SER A 34 4.54 -0.30 9.12
CA SER A 34 3.45 -0.30 8.16
C SER A 34 3.68 0.66 7.00
N VAL A 35 2.99 0.41 5.90
CA VAL A 35 2.82 1.36 4.81
C VAL A 35 1.35 1.79 4.79
N LEU A 36 1.10 3.07 5.02
CA LEU A 36 -0.23 3.65 4.81
C LEU A 36 -0.33 4.16 3.37
N ILE A 37 -1.29 3.64 2.62
CA ILE A 37 -1.63 4.07 1.27
C ILE A 37 -2.95 4.82 1.35
N LYS A 38 -2.98 6.09 0.92
CA LYS A 38 -4.19 6.90 0.83
C LYS A 38 -4.56 7.17 -0.62
N CYS A 39 -5.85 7.26 -0.90
CA CYS A 39 -6.34 7.67 -2.21
C CYS A 39 -5.88 9.10 -2.56
N GLY A 40 -5.60 9.36 -3.84
CA GLY A 40 -5.08 10.65 -4.32
C GLY A 40 -6.06 11.82 -4.20
N ASP A 41 -7.36 11.51 -4.21
CA ASP A 41 -8.48 12.44 -4.35
C ASP A 41 -9.51 12.36 -3.21
N CYS A 42 -9.71 11.19 -2.59
CA CYS A 42 -10.59 11.02 -1.43
C CYS A 42 -9.84 10.68 -0.12
N ASP A 43 -10.60 10.39 0.93
CA ASP A 43 -10.07 10.08 2.27
C ASP A 43 -9.91 8.56 2.53
N GLU A 44 -10.23 7.75 1.53
CA GLU A 44 -10.02 6.30 1.56
C GLU A 44 -8.54 5.94 1.74
N LYS A 45 -8.30 4.82 2.43
CA LYS A 45 -6.95 4.38 2.77
C LYS A 45 -6.90 2.89 3.08
N VAL A 46 -5.74 2.29 2.85
CA VAL A 46 -5.37 0.96 3.33
C VAL A 46 -4.05 1.06 4.10
N GLU A 47 -3.97 0.38 5.24
CA GLU A 47 -2.74 0.25 6.01
C GLU A 47 -2.26 -1.20 5.89
N ILE A 48 -1.03 -1.37 5.41
CA ILE A 48 -0.39 -2.66 5.22
C ILE A 48 0.66 -2.82 6.31
N TYR A 49 0.49 -3.81 7.18
CA TYR A 49 1.50 -4.13 8.20
C TYR A 49 2.42 -5.22 7.66
N TYR A 50 3.66 -5.23 8.13
CA TYR A 50 4.62 -6.26 7.76
C TYR A 50 5.57 -6.53 8.90
N ASP A 51 6.06 -7.76 8.96
CA ASP A 51 7.10 -8.15 9.88
C ASP A 51 8.00 -9.22 9.24
N LYS A 52 8.74 -9.95 10.05
CA LYS A 52 9.63 -11.03 9.58
C LYS A 52 8.87 -12.31 9.19
N TYR A 53 7.59 -12.42 9.52
CA TYR A 53 6.75 -13.60 9.29
C TYR A 53 5.80 -13.42 8.11
N GLY A 54 5.39 -12.19 7.82
CA GLY A 54 4.46 -11.96 6.72
C GLY A 54 4.02 -10.52 6.52
N ILE A 55 2.97 -10.39 5.73
CA ILE A 55 2.30 -9.13 5.41
C ILE A 55 0.83 -9.29 5.81
N GLU A 56 0.29 -8.25 6.44
CA GLU A 56 -1.12 -8.12 6.76
C GLU A 56 -1.75 -7.01 5.92
N ILE A 57 -2.79 -7.36 5.16
CA ILE A 57 -3.60 -6.42 4.37
C ILE A 57 -5.04 -6.58 4.83
N ASN A 58 -5.65 -5.49 5.31
CA ASN A 58 -7.06 -5.47 5.73
C ASN A 58 -7.43 -6.58 6.76
N GLY A 59 -6.55 -6.85 7.72
CA GLY A 59 -6.74 -7.88 8.76
C GLY A 59 -6.42 -9.31 8.34
N ILE A 60 -6.02 -9.53 7.07
CA ILE A 60 -5.61 -10.85 6.57
C ILE A 60 -4.09 -10.93 6.59
N ASN A 61 -3.54 -11.81 7.41
CA ASN A 61 -2.10 -12.06 7.51
C ASN A 61 -1.71 -13.31 6.71
N ALA A 62 -0.72 -13.19 5.84
CA ALA A 62 -0.15 -14.30 5.08
C ALA A 62 1.35 -14.06 4.80
N SER A 63 2.05 -15.11 4.38
CA SER A 63 3.47 -15.01 4.01
C SER A 63 3.68 -14.11 2.80
N VAL A 64 4.90 -13.60 2.65
CA VAL A 64 5.29 -12.77 1.50
C VAL A 64 5.13 -13.56 0.19
N GLU A 65 5.44 -14.85 0.21
CA GLU A 65 5.33 -15.75 -0.94
C GLU A 65 3.88 -15.90 -1.39
N TRP A 66 2.95 -16.04 -0.44
CA TRP A 66 1.53 -16.14 -0.74
C TRP A 66 1.00 -14.85 -1.38
N TRP A 67 1.32 -13.69 -0.80
CA TRP A 67 0.91 -12.40 -1.35
C TRP A 67 1.46 -12.14 -2.76
N LYS A 68 2.72 -12.50 -3.01
CA LYS A 68 3.31 -12.44 -4.36
C LYS A 68 2.50 -13.30 -5.33
N GLY A 69 2.28 -14.56 -5.01
CA GLY A 69 1.50 -15.47 -5.85
C GLY A 69 0.06 -14.98 -6.09
N PHE A 70 -0.57 -14.39 -5.07
CA PHE A 70 -1.92 -13.81 -5.18
C PHE A 70 -1.96 -12.62 -6.15
N PHE A 71 -1.06 -11.65 -6.00
CA PHE A 71 -1.03 -10.49 -6.89
C PHE A 71 -0.63 -10.88 -8.32
N ASP A 72 0.35 -11.77 -8.47
CA ASP A 72 0.74 -12.30 -9.78
C ASP A 72 -0.45 -13.00 -10.46
N TYR A 73 -1.23 -13.80 -9.71
CA TYR A 73 -2.44 -14.43 -10.24
C TYR A 73 -3.48 -13.39 -10.70
N ILE A 74 -3.74 -12.35 -9.91
CA ILE A 74 -4.67 -11.28 -10.27
C ILE A 74 -4.21 -10.58 -11.56
N PHE A 75 -2.95 -10.16 -11.62
CA PHE A 75 -2.45 -9.39 -12.76
C PHE A 75 -2.47 -10.20 -14.06
N ASN A 76 -2.19 -11.50 -14.00
CA ASN A 76 -2.26 -12.39 -15.15
C ASN A 76 -3.69 -12.77 -15.55
N LYS A 77 -4.68 -12.64 -14.65
CA LYS A 77 -6.10 -12.86 -14.96
C LYS A 77 -6.80 -11.62 -15.51
N SER A 78 -6.26 -10.44 -15.26
CA SER A 78 -6.82 -9.15 -15.72
C SER A 78 -6.36 -8.72 -17.11
N GLN A 79 -5.57 -9.53 -17.80
CA GLN A 79 -5.21 -9.38 -19.22
C GLN A 79 -6.08 -10.30 -20.09
#